data_AF-A0A953I658-F1
#
_entry.id   AF-A0A953I658-F1
#
_cell.length_a   1.000
_cell.length_b   1.000
_cell.length_c   1.000
_cell.angle_alpha   90.00
_cell.angle_beta   90.00
_cell.angle_gamma   90.00
#
_symmetry.space_group_name_H-M   'P 1'
#
loop_
_entity.id
_entity.type
_entity.pdbx_description
1 polymer ?
#
loop_
_entity_poly.entity_id
_entity_poly.type
_entity_poly.pdbx_seq_one_letter_code
_entity_poly.pdbx_strand_id
1 'polypeptide(L)'
;MDIRKEFQNLQYFFDSYYNQTFYDAKLEDKFLEFLNDEPKWVSKALKEEIKKLEQIYNNKDINTWAKIEKLVHENSMRYFPYEDGKKFIEIANKFLENV
;
A
#
# COMPACT_ATOMS: atom_id res chain seq x y z
N MET A 1 10.32 -15.91 -0.62
CA MET A 1 9.69 -14.61 -0.92
C MET A 1 10.32 -13.57 -0.01
N ASP A 2 10.97 -12.58 -0.59
CA ASP A 2 11.56 -11.47 0.19
C ASP A 2 10.55 -10.32 0.19
N ILE A 3 9.71 -10.29 1.23
CA ILE A 3 8.59 -9.35 1.35
C ILE A 3 9.05 -7.90 1.19
N ARG A 4 10.23 -7.56 1.71
CA ARG A 4 10.77 -6.20 1.63
C ARG A 4 11.07 -5.79 0.19
N LYS A 5 11.64 -6.68 -0.62
CA LYS A 5 11.90 -6.40 -2.04
C LYS A 5 10.63 -6.36 -2.87
N GLU A 6 9.64 -7.16 -2.51
CA GLU A 6 8.41 -7.30 -3.30
C GLU A 6 7.37 -6.21 -3.02
N PHE A 7 7.45 -5.56 -1.86
CA PHE A 7 6.51 -4.54 -1.41
C PHE A 7 7.23 -3.25 -0.98
N GLN A 8 8.36 -2.93 -1.61
CA GLN A 8 9.17 -1.76 -1.24
C GLN A 8 8.45 -0.44 -1.52
N ASN A 9 7.66 -0.36 -2.61
CA ASN A 9 6.94 0.86 -2.95
C ASN A 9 5.67 1.01 -2.11
N LEU A 10 5.05 -0.11 -1.73
CA LEU A 10 3.98 -0.12 -0.74
C LEU A 10 4.50 0.37 0.62
N GLN A 11 5.64 -0.14 1.08
CA GLN A 11 6.29 0.35 2.29
C GLN A 11 6.58 1.86 2.18
N TYR A 12 7.19 2.30 1.09
CA TYR A 12 7.47 3.72 0.84
C TYR A 12 6.20 4.59 0.90
N PHE A 13 5.09 4.14 0.30
CA PHE A 13 3.82 4.86 0.36
C PHE A 13 3.31 5.02 1.81
N PHE A 14 3.36 3.94 2.60
CA PHE A 14 2.98 3.99 4.01
C PHE A 14 3.91 4.89 4.82
N ASP A 15 5.22 4.82 4.59
CA ASP A 15 6.22 5.57 5.34
C ASP A 15 6.11 7.08 5.08
N SER A 16 5.94 7.47 3.81
CA SER A 16 5.97 8.88 3.39
C SER A 16 4.61 9.57 3.38
N TYR A 17 3.55 8.87 2.94
CA TYR A 17 2.25 9.49 2.65
C TYR A 17 1.15 9.04 3.61
N TYR A 18 1.14 7.77 3.98
CA TYR A 18 0.04 7.16 4.74
C TYR A 18 0.45 6.69 6.14
N ASN A 19 1.39 7.39 6.80
CA ASN A 19 1.86 7.05 8.15
C ASN A 19 0.89 7.51 9.27
N GLN A 20 1.17 7.08 10.51
CA GLN A 20 0.34 7.36 11.70
C GLN A 20 0.20 8.85 12.00
N THR A 21 1.17 9.69 11.63
CA THR A 21 1.07 11.15 11.82
C THR A 21 -0.11 11.75 11.05
N PHE A 22 -0.59 11.06 10.02
CA PHE A 22 -1.75 11.45 9.22
C PHE A 22 -3.00 10.61 9.52
N TYR A 23 -3.24 10.24 10.78
CA TYR A 23 -4.37 9.37 11.17
C TYR A 23 -5.74 9.86 10.65
N ASP A 24 -5.97 11.18 10.64
CA ASP A 24 -7.23 11.78 10.15
C ASP A 24 -7.27 12.01 8.63
N ALA A 25 -6.15 11.79 7.93
CA ALA A 25 -6.09 12.00 6.48
C ALA A 25 -6.80 10.87 5.73
N LYS A 26 -7.60 11.26 4.74
CA LYS A 26 -8.26 10.31 3.85
C LYS A 26 -7.22 9.65 2.95
N LEU A 27 -7.33 8.33 2.78
CA LEU A 27 -6.44 7.56 1.92
C LEU A 27 -6.43 8.09 0.48
N GLU A 28 -7.59 8.55 0.00
CA GLU A 28 -7.74 9.15 -1.33
C GLU A 28 -6.88 10.40 -1.51
N ASP A 29 -6.84 11.27 -0.51
CA ASP A 29 -6.03 12.49 -0.55
C ASP A 29 -4.53 12.14 -0.60
N LYS A 30 -4.13 11.06 0.09
CA LYS A 30 -2.74 10.57 0.10
C LYS A 30 -2.31 9.92 -1.22
N PHE A 31 -3.21 9.23 -1.90
CA PHE A 31 -2.94 8.77 -3.27
C PHE A 31 -2.82 9.92 -4.26
N LEU A 32 -3.63 10.97 -4.13
CA LEU A 32 -3.49 12.17 -4.97
C LEU A 32 -2.16 12.88 -4.75
N GLU A 33 -1.75 13.05 -3.49
CA GLU A 33 -0.46 13.65 -3.11
C GLU A 33 0.70 12.84 -3.70
N PHE A 34 0.70 11.52 -3.48
CA PHE A 34 1.68 10.59 -4.07
C PHE A 34 1.76 10.68 -5.61
N LEU A 35 0.63 10.74 -6.31
CA LEU A 35 0.60 10.80 -7.77
C LEU A 35 1.09 12.14 -8.34
N ASN A 36 0.99 13.22 -7.56
CA ASN A 36 1.47 14.54 -7.96
C ASN A 36 2.98 14.70 -7.73
N ASP A 37 3.49 14.12 -6.65
CA ASP A 37 4.87 14.30 -6.21
C ASP A 37 5.84 13.30 -6.88
N GLU A 38 5.38 12.09 -7.15
CA GLU A 38 6.24 11.00 -7.59
C GLU A 38 6.34 10.86 -9.11
N PRO A 39 7.50 10.44 -9.63
CA PRO A 39 7.63 10.13 -11.05
C PRO A 39 6.82 8.87 -11.39
N LYS A 40 6.23 8.85 -12.60
CA LYS A 40 5.32 7.78 -13.06
C LYS A 40 5.83 6.35 -12.87
N TRP A 41 7.14 6.13 -12.89
CA TRP A 41 7.70 4.79 -12.71
C TRP A 41 7.50 4.25 -11.28
N VAL A 42 7.49 5.12 -10.25
CA VAL A 42 7.21 4.73 -8.85
C VAL A 42 5.75 4.32 -8.74
N SER A 43 4.84 5.12 -9.29
CA SER A 43 3.42 4.83 -9.29
C SER A 43 3.09 3.54 -10.07
N LYS A 44 3.80 3.26 -11.18
CA LYS A 44 3.69 1.98 -11.91
C LYS A 44 4.19 0.80 -11.08
N ALA A 45 5.30 0.96 -10.35
CA ALA A 45 5.81 -0.08 -9.48
C ALA A 45 4.83 -0.38 -8.35
N LEU A 46 4.29 0.65 -7.68
CA LEU A 46 3.25 0.49 -6.67
C LEU A 46 2.02 -0.23 -7.23
N LYS A 47 1.55 0.11 -8.44
CA LYS A 47 0.42 -0.57 -9.10
C LYS A 47 0.65 -2.08 -9.25
N GLU A 48 1.84 -2.51 -9.63
CA GLU A 48 2.16 -3.94 -9.71
C GLU A 48 2.22 -4.61 -8.32
N GLU A 49 2.68 -3.90 -7.30
CA GLU A 49 2.65 -4.39 -5.92
C GLU A 49 1.21 -4.51 -5.38
N ILE A 50 0.32 -3.57 -5.72
CA ILE A 50 -1.11 -3.62 -5.37
C ILE A 50 -1.80 -4.84 -6.02
N LYS A 51 -1.49 -5.16 -7.27
CA LYS A 51 -2.01 -6.39 -7.91
C LYS A 51 -1.60 -7.66 -7.16
N LYS A 52 -0.36 -7.73 -6.69
CA LYS A 52 0.11 -8.86 -5.86
C LYS A 52 -0.59 -8.88 -4.50
N LEU A 53 -0.75 -7.72 -3.87
CA LEU A 53 -1.48 -7.56 -2.62
C LEU A 53 -2.95 -8.05 -2.77
N GLU A 54 -3.59 -7.73 -3.89
CA GLU A 54 -4.93 -8.19 -4.23
C GLU A 54 -4.99 -9.72 -4.41
N GLN A 55 -4.00 -10.33 -5.04
CA GLN A 55 -3.91 -11.79 -5.11
C GLN A 55 -3.78 -12.43 -3.73
N ILE A 56 -2.95 -11.86 -2.84
CA ILE A 56 -2.77 -12.34 -1.46
C ILE A 56 -4.10 -12.24 -0.69
N TYR A 57 -4.81 -11.12 -0.83
CA TYR A 57 -6.13 -10.92 -0.25
C TYR A 57 -7.14 -11.95 -0.79
N ASN A 58 -7.24 -12.12 -2.11
CA ASN A 58 -8.21 -13.05 -2.71
C ASN A 58 -7.92 -14.52 -2.34
N ASN A 59 -6.64 -14.88 -2.18
CA ASN A 59 -6.22 -16.21 -1.75
C ASN A 59 -6.40 -16.43 -0.24
N LYS A 60 -6.80 -15.41 0.53
CA LYS A 60 -6.89 -15.45 2.00
C LYS A 60 -5.56 -15.87 2.65
N ASP A 61 -4.44 -15.43 2.07
CA ASP A 61 -3.10 -15.73 2.60
C ASP A 61 -2.77 -14.77 3.76
N ILE A 62 -3.36 -15.04 4.92
CA ILE A 62 -3.21 -14.25 6.15
C ILE A 62 -1.76 -14.23 6.62
N ASN A 63 -1.01 -15.31 6.42
CA ASN A 63 0.38 -15.41 6.85
C ASN A 63 1.29 -14.45 6.06
N THR A 64 1.06 -14.33 4.76
CA THR A 64 1.76 -13.35 3.93
C THR A 64 1.29 -11.94 4.25
N TRP A 65 -0.01 -11.73 4.44
CA TRP A 65 -0.56 -10.42 4.84
C TRP A 65 0.09 -9.90 6.12
N ALA A 66 0.18 -10.73 7.17
CA ALA A 66 0.79 -10.35 8.44
C ALA A 66 2.27 -9.92 8.30
N LYS A 67 3.01 -10.50 7.34
CA LYS A 67 4.38 -10.07 7.05
C LYS A 67 4.43 -8.71 6.35
N ILE A 68 3.48 -8.44 5.47
CA ILE A 68 3.34 -7.14 4.79
C ILE A 68 2.91 -6.07 5.79
N GLU A 69 1.94 -6.38 6.65
CA GLU A 69 1.53 -5.49 7.74
C GLU A 69 2.72 -5.13 8.62
N LYS A 70 3.51 -6.12 9.05
CA LYS A 70 4.73 -5.87 9.81
C LYS A 70 5.71 -4.96 9.06
N LEU A 71 5.90 -5.19 7.75
CA LEU A 71 6.78 -4.37 6.92
C LEU A 71 6.33 -2.91 6.88
N VAL A 72 5.05 -2.65 6.59
CA VAL A 72 4.55 -1.27 6.51
C VAL A 72 4.47 -0.61 7.88
N HIS A 73 4.28 -1.38 8.95
CA HIS A 73 4.24 -0.87 10.31
C HIS A 73 5.62 -0.40 10.81
N GLU A 74 6.71 -1.04 10.38
CA GLU A 74 8.10 -0.80 10.88
C GLU A 74 8.46 0.69 10.97
N ASN A 75 8.08 1.50 9.98
CA ASN A 75 8.38 2.93 9.95
C ASN A 75 7.13 3.80 10.00
N SER A 76 6.02 3.38 9.38
CA SER A 76 4.79 4.18 9.33
C SER A 76 4.04 4.20 10.66
N MET A 77 4.28 3.22 11.55
CA MET A 77 3.54 2.96 12.79
C MET A 77 2.02 2.78 12.58
N ARG A 78 1.58 2.61 11.33
CA ARG A 78 0.17 2.41 10.99
C ARG A 78 -0.17 0.93 11.01
N TYR A 79 -1.33 0.59 11.53
CA TYR A 79 -1.88 -0.75 11.41
C TYR A 79 -2.50 -0.93 10.02
N PHE A 80 -2.30 -2.11 9.44
CA PHE A 80 -2.88 -2.46 8.15
C PHE A 80 -3.49 -3.87 8.23
N PRO A 81 -4.56 -4.02 9.05
CA PRO A 81 -5.18 -5.31 9.29
C PRO A 81 -5.82 -5.84 8.00
N TYR A 82 -5.95 -7.16 7.92
CA TYR A 82 -6.47 -7.84 6.73
C TYR A 82 -7.88 -7.36 6.35
N GLU A 83 -8.71 -7.03 7.34
CA GLU A 83 -10.08 -6.55 7.19
C GLU A 83 -10.15 -5.22 6.43
N ASP A 84 -9.14 -4.34 6.61
CA ASP A 84 -9.04 -3.06 5.92
C ASP A 84 -8.46 -3.21 4.51
N GLY A 85 -7.83 -4.35 4.23
CA GLY A 85 -7.15 -4.64 2.97
C GLY A 85 -8.01 -4.43 1.74
N LYS A 86 -9.26 -4.90 1.78
CA LYS A 86 -10.20 -4.75 0.65
C LYS A 86 -10.41 -3.29 0.26
N LYS A 87 -10.75 -2.45 1.23
CA LYS A 87 -11.04 -1.03 1.01
C LYS A 87 -9.79 -0.30 0.51
N PHE A 88 -8.63 -0.62 1.08
CA PHE A 88 -7.36 -0.06 0.63
C PHE A 88 -7.07 -0.41 -0.84
N ILE A 89 -7.19 -1.69 -1.21
CA ILE A 89 -6.95 -2.18 -2.58
C ILE A 89 -7.91 -1.53 -3.57
N GLU A 90 -9.20 -1.44 -3.25
CA GLU A 90 -10.21 -0.79 -4.11
C GLU A 90 -9.88 0.68 -4.39
N ILE A 91 -9.49 1.43 -3.35
CA ILE A 91 -9.07 2.83 -3.50
C ILE A 91 -7.77 2.92 -4.31
N ALA A 92 -6.76 2.12 -3.97
CA ALA A 92 -5.49 2.09 -4.68
C ALA A 92 -5.67 1.81 -6.18
N ASN A 93 -6.46 0.79 -6.53
CA ASN A 93 -6.77 0.43 -7.91
C ASN A 93 -7.46 1.57 -8.66
N LYS A 94 -8.40 2.28 -8.01
CA LYS A 94 -9.07 3.44 -8.62
C LYS A 94 -8.10 4.57 -8.97
N PHE A 95 -7.15 4.88 -8.10
CA PHE A 95 -6.20 5.98 -8.33
C PHE A 95 -5.06 5.58 -9.27
N LEU A 96 -4.65 4.31 -9.26
CA LEU A 96 -3.54 3.80 -10.08
C LEU A 96 -3.99 3.29 -11.47
N GLU A 97 -5.28 3.31 -11.80
CA GLU A 97 -5.83 2.76 -13.05
C GLU A 97 -5.12 3.30 -14.31
N ASN A 98 -4.88 4.62 -14.37
CA ASN A 98 -4.34 5.32 -15.55
C ASN A 98 -2.84 5.63 -15.48
N VAL A 99 -2.15 5.09 -14.47
CA VAL A 99 -0.70 5.15 -14.31
C VAL A 99 -0.03 4.12 -15.22
#